data_AF-A0A2K3JU81-F1
#
_entry.id   AF-A0A2K3JU81-F1
#
_cell.length_a   1.000
_cell.length_b   1.000
_cell.length_c   1.000
_cell.angle_alpha   90.00
_cell.angle_beta   90.00
_cell.angle_gamma   90.00
#
_symmetry.space_group_name_H-M   'P 1'
#
loop_
_entity.id
_entity.type
_entity.pdbx_description
1 polymer ?
#
loop_
_entity_poly.entity_id
_entity_poly.type
_entity_poly.pdbx_seq_one_letter_code
_entity_poly.pdbx_strand_id
1 'polypeptide(L)'
;NDVKEGGVYAFKNLDVATNGGSYKSARHPYKLNFQFGSKVQPLGPSNLSNISPFMFVPIAEIIGGNYDTDYLVDVIGMLTGVGEERQYDRNGQIAKLNVIELEADG
;
A
#
# COMPACT_ATOMS: atom_id res chain seq x y z
N ASN A 1 -3.25 21.31 1.50
CA ASN A 1 -2.86 20.85 2.86
C ASN A 1 -2.82 19.35 2.77
N ASP A 2 -1.69 18.83 2.31
CA ASP A 2 -1.68 17.48 1.73
C ASP A 2 -1.01 16.55 2.71
N VAL A 3 -1.68 15.43 3.01
CA VAL A 3 -1.06 14.31 3.72
C VAL A 3 -0.03 13.73 2.77
N LYS A 4 1.22 13.67 3.22
CA LYS A 4 2.33 13.12 2.43
C LYS A 4 2.76 11.77 3.00
N GLU A 5 3.13 10.87 2.11
CA GLU A 5 3.77 9.62 2.48
C GLU A 5 5.04 9.89 3.32
N GLY A 6 5.29 9.03 4.31
CA GLY A 6 6.38 9.18 5.29
C GLY A 6 6.15 10.24 6.37
N GLY A 7 5.08 11.05 6.30
CA GLY A 7 4.74 12.02 7.34
C GLY A 7 3.96 11.40 8.51
N VAL A 8 4.10 12.00 9.69
CA VAL A 8 3.33 11.62 10.89
C VAL A 8 2.28 12.68 11.18
N TYR A 9 1.04 12.25 11.44
CA TYR A 9 -0.09 13.16 11.63
C TYR A 9 -1.03 12.66 12.73
N ALA A 10 -1.65 13.60 13.44
CA ALA A 10 -2.83 13.35 14.25
C ALA A 10 -4.09 13.62 13.40
N PHE A 11 -4.94 12.60 13.26
CA PHE A 11 -6.23 12.71 12.59
C PHE A 11 -7.35 12.80 13.62
N LYS A 12 -8.34 13.67 13.35
CA LYS A 12 -9.52 13.84 14.21
C LYS A 12 -10.79 13.99 13.37
N ASN A 13 -11.91 13.55 13.92
CA ASN A 13 -13.24 13.68 13.32
C ASN A 13 -13.34 13.01 11.93
N LEU A 14 -12.83 11.78 11.83
CA LEU A 14 -13.02 10.90 10.68
C LEU A 14 -14.28 10.05 10.88
N ASP A 15 -14.93 9.69 9.78
CA ASP A 15 -16.02 8.72 9.79
C ASP A 15 -15.47 7.28 9.81
N VAL A 16 -16.21 6.35 10.41
CA VAL A 16 -15.81 4.94 10.56
C VAL A 16 -16.79 4.06 9.78
N ALA A 17 -16.27 3.30 8.82
CA ALA A 17 -17.07 2.38 8.01
C ALA A 17 -16.49 0.96 8.05
N THR A 18 -17.31 -0.04 7.73
CA THR A 18 -16.84 -1.42 7.57
C THR A 18 -15.81 -1.52 6.44
N ASN A 19 -14.73 -2.24 6.70
CA ASN A 19 -13.69 -2.54 5.70
C ASN A 19 -14.09 -3.75 4.85
N GLY A 20 -15.14 -3.59 4.03
CA GLY A 20 -15.62 -4.60 3.09
C GLY A 20 -15.02 -4.47 1.69
N GLY A 21 -15.33 -5.45 0.81
CA GLY A 21 -14.85 -5.50 -0.57
C GLY A 21 -13.56 -6.30 -0.76
N SER A 22 -13.10 -6.40 -2.01
CA SER A 22 -11.81 -7.02 -2.39
C SER A 22 -10.67 -6.00 -2.38
N TYR A 23 -9.42 -6.46 -2.37
CA TYR A 23 -8.20 -5.63 -2.42
C TYR A 23 -7.99 -4.72 -1.19
N LYS A 24 -8.30 -5.24 0.00
CA LYS A 24 -8.14 -4.51 1.27
C LYS A 24 -6.66 -4.38 1.64
N SER A 25 -6.18 -3.16 1.90
CA SER A 25 -4.78 -2.91 2.29
C SER A 25 -4.48 -3.20 3.76
N ALA A 26 -5.50 -3.33 4.61
CA ALA A 26 -5.35 -3.64 6.03
C ALA A 26 -6.37 -4.68 6.48
N ARG A 27 -5.99 -5.52 7.45
CA ARG A 27 -6.85 -6.56 8.04
C ARG A 27 -7.85 -6.04 9.07
N HIS A 28 -7.76 -4.77 9.46
CA HIS A 28 -8.67 -4.19 10.44
C HIS A 28 -10.12 -4.21 9.90
N PRO A 29 -11.13 -4.56 10.72
CA PRO A 29 -12.52 -4.70 10.25
C PRO A 29 -13.19 -3.37 9.85
N TYR A 30 -12.57 -2.24 10.17
CA TYR A 30 -13.05 -0.90 9.86
C TYR A 30 -12.00 -0.08 9.10
N LYS A 31 -12.49 0.85 8.28
CA LYS A 31 -11.71 1.88 7.58
C LYS A 31 -12.17 3.27 8.01
N LEU A 32 -11.29 4.25 7.84
CA LEU A 32 -11.56 5.65 8.17
C LEU A 32 -11.78 6.46 6.90
N ASN A 33 -12.85 7.25 6.87
CA ASN A 33 -13.16 8.14 5.75
C ASN A 33 -13.05 9.61 6.20
N PHE A 34 -12.54 10.46 5.30
CA PHE A 34 -12.65 11.90 5.49
C PHE A 34 -14.12 12.33 5.36
N GLN A 35 -14.52 13.25 6.23
CA GLN A 35 -15.84 13.86 6.24
C GLN A 35 -15.73 15.36 6.45
N PHE A 36 -16.87 16.05 6.38
CA PHE A 36 -16.90 17.47 6.70
C PHE A 36 -16.42 17.70 8.15
N GLY A 37 -15.45 18.61 8.31
CA GLY A 37 -14.87 18.92 9.61
C GLY A 37 -13.79 17.94 10.09
N SER A 38 -13.34 16.99 9.26
CA SER A 38 -12.12 16.23 9.55
C SER A 38 -10.92 17.16 9.69
N LYS A 39 -10.05 16.86 10.67
CA LYS A 39 -8.85 17.66 10.95
C LYS A 39 -7.61 16.80 10.85
N VAL A 40 -6.58 17.34 10.21
CA VAL A 40 -5.25 16.74 10.09
C VAL A 40 -4.26 17.71 10.69
N GLN A 41 -3.46 17.25 11.64
CA GLN A 41 -2.40 18.04 12.26
C GLN A 41 -1.07 17.30 12.05
N PRO A 42 -0.08 17.90 11.35
CA PRO A 42 1.25 17.31 11.27
C PRO A 42 1.86 17.23 12.66
N LEU A 43 2.46 16.10 12.96
CA LEU A 43 3.23 15.88 14.17
C LEU A 43 4.72 15.98 13.83
N GLY A 44 5.52 16.42 14.81
CA GLY A 44 6.97 16.39 14.68
C GLY A 44 7.51 14.95 14.59
N PRO A 45 8.82 14.80 14.35
CA PRO A 45 9.45 13.48 14.40
C PRO A 45 9.10 12.80 15.72
N SER A 46 8.46 11.65 15.64
CA SER A 46 8.00 10.89 16.78
C SER A 46 8.58 9.48 16.71
N ASN A 47 8.81 8.86 17.86
CA ASN A 47 9.37 7.51 17.99
C ASN A 47 8.35 6.41 17.60
N LEU A 48 7.43 6.67 16.66
CA LEU A 48 6.58 5.62 16.06
C LEU A 48 7.42 4.55 15.33
N SER A 49 8.72 4.81 15.17
CA SER A 49 9.72 4.11 14.37
C SER A 49 10.10 2.69 14.80
N ASN A 50 9.54 2.14 15.88
CA ASN A 50 9.97 0.81 16.36
C ASN A 50 9.14 -0.36 15.83
N ILE A 51 8.09 -0.10 15.05
CA ILE A 51 7.24 -1.15 14.47
C ILE A 51 7.21 -0.96 12.96
N SER A 52 7.68 -1.97 12.23
CA SER A 52 7.50 -2.03 10.77
C SER A 52 6.00 -1.98 10.46
N PRO A 53 5.52 -1.08 9.58
CA PRO A 53 4.13 -1.09 9.13
C PRO A 53 3.83 -2.23 8.15
N PHE A 54 4.86 -2.93 7.66
CA PHE A 54 4.73 -3.98 6.65
C PHE A 54 4.68 -5.37 7.27
N MET A 55 3.86 -6.23 6.68
CA MET A 55 3.79 -7.67 6.95
C MET A 55 4.19 -8.43 5.69
N PHE A 56 5.49 -8.59 5.48
CA PHE A 56 6.01 -9.19 4.25
C PHE A 56 5.59 -10.66 4.10
N VAL A 57 5.15 -11.00 2.90
CA VAL A 57 4.87 -12.37 2.47
C VAL A 57 6.03 -12.85 1.60
N PRO A 58 6.55 -14.07 1.81
CA PRO A 58 7.58 -14.64 0.96
C PRO A 58 7.14 -14.70 -0.51
N ILE A 59 8.02 -14.32 -1.45
CA ILE A 59 7.73 -14.36 -2.89
C ILE A 59 7.27 -15.77 -3.33
N ALA A 60 7.84 -16.82 -2.74
CA ALA A 60 7.44 -18.22 -3.02
C ALA A 60 5.96 -18.52 -2.70
N GLU A 61 5.39 -17.90 -1.64
CA GLU A 61 3.98 -18.07 -1.30
C GLU A 61 3.06 -17.38 -2.32
N ILE A 62 3.51 -16.25 -2.87
CA ILE A 62 2.79 -15.50 -3.91
C ILE A 62 2.79 -16.28 -5.22
N ILE A 63 3.95 -16.79 -5.65
CA ILE A 63 4.07 -17.63 -6.85
C ILE A 63 3.25 -18.92 -6.70
N GLY A 64 3.23 -19.49 -5.50
CA GLY A 64 2.40 -20.66 -5.18
C GLY A 64 0.89 -20.39 -5.14
N GLY A 65 0.45 -19.13 -5.23
CA GLY A 65 -0.96 -18.75 -5.13
C GLY A 65 -1.57 -18.94 -3.73
N ASN A 66 -0.73 -19.11 -2.71
CA ASN A 66 -1.15 -19.44 -1.35
C ASN A 66 -1.37 -18.18 -0.50
N TYR A 67 -2.18 -17.24 -0.99
CA TYR A 67 -2.48 -16.00 -0.26
C TYR A 67 -3.95 -15.64 -0.33
N ASP A 68 -4.38 -14.86 0.65
CA ASP A 68 -5.76 -14.38 0.76
C ASP A 68 -6.00 -13.25 -0.25
N THR A 69 -6.68 -13.56 -1.36
CA THR A 69 -6.93 -12.62 -2.47
C THR A 69 -7.85 -11.46 -2.09
N ASP A 70 -8.47 -11.49 -0.91
CA ASP A 70 -9.24 -10.37 -0.40
C ASP A 70 -8.37 -9.22 0.10
N TYR A 71 -7.09 -9.47 0.38
CA TYR A 71 -6.14 -8.49 0.92
C TYR A 71 -4.95 -8.31 -0.01
N LEU A 72 -4.37 -7.12 0.02
CA LEU A 72 -3.08 -6.87 -0.61
C LEU A 72 -1.96 -7.52 0.21
N VAL A 73 -0.87 -7.88 -0.48
CA VAL A 73 0.32 -8.47 0.12
C VAL A 73 1.46 -7.46 0.10
N ASP A 74 2.24 -7.41 1.17
CA ASP A 74 3.49 -6.66 1.19
C ASP A 74 4.62 -7.57 0.70
N VAL A 75 5.41 -7.09 -0.25
CA VAL A 75 6.53 -7.83 -0.84
C VAL A 75 7.81 -7.03 -0.70
N ILE A 76 8.89 -7.71 -0.35
CA ILE A 76 10.26 -7.17 -0.36
C ILE A 76 11.17 -8.18 -1.04
N GLY A 77 12.15 -7.68 -1.78
CA GLY A 77 13.12 -8.48 -2.50
C GLY A 77 14.21 -7.60 -3.11
N MET A 78 15.27 -8.23 -3.59
CA MET A 78 16.34 -7.55 -4.31
C MET A 78 15.89 -7.26 -5.74
N LEU A 79 16.01 -5.99 -6.17
CA LEU A 79 15.77 -5.61 -7.56
C LEU A 79 16.91 -6.13 -8.44
N THR A 80 16.65 -7.14 -9.27
CA THR A 80 17.65 -7.79 -10.13
C THR A 80 17.50 -7.44 -11.60
N GLY A 81 16.32 -6.95 -12.00
CA GLY A 81 16.02 -6.61 -13.39
C GLY A 81 15.03 -5.47 -13.51
N VAL A 82 15.23 -4.64 -14.55
CA VAL A 82 14.29 -3.61 -14.98
C VAL A 82 14.14 -3.71 -16.49
N GLY A 83 12.90 -3.88 -16.95
CA GLY A 83 12.57 -3.96 -18.36
C GLY A 83 12.52 -2.59 -19.05
N GLU A 84 12.22 -2.61 -20.35
CA GLU A 84 11.94 -1.39 -21.10
C GLU A 84 10.52 -0.87 -20.80
N GLU A 85 10.40 0.45 -20.63
CA GLU A 85 9.10 1.12 -20.51
C GLU A 85 8.31 0.95 -21.81
N ARG A 86 7.07 0.50 -21.66
CA ARG A 86 6.11 0.32 -22.76
C ARG A 86 4.87 1.17 -22.50
N GLN A 87 4.17 1.53 -23.56
CA GLN A 87 2.87 2.16 -23.47
C GLN A 87 1.81 1.20 -23.98
N TYR A 88 0.66 1.16 -23.32
CA TYR A 88 -0.49 0.37 -23.74
C TYR A 88 -1.78 1.20 -23.63
N ASP A 89 -2.68 0.99 -24.58
CA ASP A 89 -4.03 1.54 -24.50
C ASP A 89 -4.87 0.65 -23.57
N ARG A 90 -5.45 1.25 -22.53
CA ARG A 90 -6.47 0.62 -21.70
C ARG A 90 -7.71 1.51 -21.72
N ASN A 91 -8.72 1.09 -22.46
CA ASN A 91 -10.01 1.78 -22.57
C ASN A 91 -9.87 3.25 -23.05
N GLY A 92 -8.99 3.50 -24.01
CA GLY A 92 -8.73 4.84 -24.57
C GLY A 92 -7.81 5.71 -23.71
N GLN A 93 -7.25 5.16 -22.64
CA GLN A 93 -6.22 5.82 -21.83
C GLN A 93 -4.87 5.14 -22.06
N ILE A 94 -3.88 5.93 -22.45
CA ILE A 94 -2.50 5.46 -22.58
C ILE A 94 -1.91 5.32 -21.16
N ALA A 95 -1.52 4.10 -20.83
CA ALA A 95 -0.83 3.78 -19.59
C ALA A 95 0.61 3.34 -19.88
N LYS A 96 1.54 3.80 -19.03
CA LYS A 96 2.93 3.35 -19.05
C LYS A 96 3.07 2.09 -18.21
N LEU A 97 3.85 1.13 -18.70
CA LEU A 97 4.15 -0.13 -18.06
C LEU A 97 5.66 -0.33 -18.02
N ASN A 98 6.17 -0.67 -16.85
CA ASN A 98 7.52 -1.19 -16.71
C ASN A 98 7.46 -2.52 -15.94
N VAL A 99 8.29 -3.47 -16.33
CA VAL A 99 8.43 -4.76 -15.63
C VAL A 99 9.67 -4.68 -14.77
N ILE A 100 9.57 -5.08 -13.52
CA ILE A 100 10.69 -5.22 -12.61
C ILE A 100 10.79 -6.68 -12.16
N GLU A 101 12.01 -7.12 -11.86
CA GLU A 101 12.30 -8.45 -11.33
C GLU A 101 12.80 -8.32 -9.88
N LEU A 102 12.17 -9.08 -8.99
CA LEU A 102 12.51 -9.14 -7.57
C LEU A 102 12.89 -10.57 -7.19
N GLU A 103 14.06 -10.73 -6.57
CA GLU A 103 14.50 -11.99 -5.99
C GLU A 103 14.33 -11.96 -4.46
N ALA A 104 13.95 -13.09 -3.86
CA ALA A 104 13.66 -13.19 -2.43
C ALA A 104 14.92 -13.01 -1.57
N ASP A 105 16.06 -13.46 -2.07
CA ASP A 105 17.37 -13.42 -1.43
C ASP A 105 18.35 -12.72 -2.39
N GLY A 106 19.19 -11.84 -1.85
CA GLY A 106 20.38 -11.34 -2.54
C GLY A 106 21.64 -11.94 -1.96
#